data_AF-A0A3D1CUE0-F1
#
_entry.id   AF-A0A3D1CUE0-F1
#
_cell.length_a   1.000
_cell.length_b   1.000
_cell.length_c   1.000
_cell.angle_alpha   90.00
_cell.angle_beta   90.00
_cell.angle_gamma   90.00
#
_symmetry.space_group_name_H-M   'P 1'
#
loop_
_entity.id
_entity.type
_entity.pdbx_description
1 polymer ?
#
loop_
_entity_poly.entity_id
_entity_poly.type
_entity_poly.pdbx_seq_one_letter_code
_entity_poly.pdbx_strand_id
1 'polypeptide(L)' 'NGYGLSIVTTNKGVLSSKEAKQQKVGGEIICQVW' A
#
# COMPACT_ATOMS: atom_id res chain seq x y z
N ASN A 1 16.59 -3.71 3.59
CA ASN A 1 15.80 -4.05 4.80
C ASN A 1 14.33 -3.71 4.59
N GLY A 2 13.65 -4.45 3.70
CA GLY A 2 12.24 -4.23 3.32
C GLY A 2 11.23 -4.68 4.36
N TYR A 3 11.49 -4.36 5.64
CA TYR A 3 10.60 -4.66 6.76
C TYR A 3 9.51 -3.60 6.95
N GLY A 4 9.64 -2.44 6.30
CA GLY A 4 8.65 -1.38 6.40
C GLY A 4 7.36 -1.70 5.63
N LEU A 5 6.22 -1.33 6.22
CA LEU A 5 4.89 -1.46 5.63
C LEU A 5 4.38 -0.09 5.18
N SER A 6 4.17 0.08 3.88
CA SER A 6 3.49 1.27 3.35
C SER A 6 2.01 0.96 3.19
N ILE A 7 1.15 1.80 3.77
CA ILE A 7 -0.30 1.69 3.69
C ILE A 7 -0.80 2.68 2.62
N VAL A 8 -1.60 2.19 1.68
CA VAL A 8 -2.13 2.96 0.55
C VAL A 8 -3.66 2.87 0.52
N THR A 9 -4.30 3.99 0.27
CA THR A 9 -5.73 4.03 -0.07
C THR A 9 -5.89 3.73 -1.55
N THR A 10 -6.81 2.84 -1.93
CA THR A 10 -7.07 2.49 -3.33
C THR A 10 -8.57 2.53 -3.60
N ASN A 11 -8.98 2.46 -4.86
CA ASN A 11 -10.39 2.35 -5.23
C ASN A 11 -11.06 1.03 -4.76
N LYS A 12 -10.29 0.11 -4.16
CA LYS A 12 -10.75 -1.15 -3.57
C LYS A 12 -10.65 -1.15 -2.04
N GLY A 13 -10.40 0.01 -1.42
CA GLY A 13 -10.18 0.16 0.02
C GLY A 13 -8.70 0.36 0.37
N VAL A 14 -8.39 0.25 1.66
CA VAL A 14 -7.04 0.43 2.20
C VAL A 14 -6.26 -0.88 2.06
N LEU A 15 -5.11 -0.83 1.42
CA LEU A 15 -4.24 -1.98 1.14
C LEU A 15 -2.80 -1.68 1.54
N SER A 16 -1.98 -2.71 1.74
CA SER A 16 -0.53 -2.50 1.74
C SER A 16 -0.05 -2.21 0.32
N SER A 17 1.08 -1.49 0.20
CA SER A 17 1.71 -1.21 -1.10
C SER A 17 2.02 -2.50 -1.88
N LYS A 18 2.34 -3.59 -1.17
CA LYS A 18 2.59 -4.91 -1.78
C LYS A 18 1.31 -5.49 -2.40
N GLU A 19 0.20 -5.46 -1.68
CA GLU A 19 -1.10 -5.93 -2.17
C GLU A 19 -1.62 -5.09 -3.33
N ALA A 20 -1.50 -3.76 -3.23
CA ALA A 20 -1.89 -2.83 -4.30
C ALA A 20 -1.12 -3.13 -5.60
N LYS A 21 0.20 -3.40 -5.49
CA LYS A 21 1.04 -3.77 -6.63
C LYS A 21 0.64 -5.12 -7.25
N GLN A 22 0.33 -6.12 -6.42
CA GLN A 22 -0.15 -7.43 -6.90
C GLN A 22 -1.48 -7.31 -7.65
N GLN A 23 -2.38 -6.47 -7.15
CA GLN A 23 -3.69 -6.22 -7.75
C GLN A 23 -3.66 -5.19 -8.90
N LYS A 24 -2.49 -4.63 -9.21
CA LYS A 24 -2.30 -3.57 -10.23
C LYS A 24 -3.23 -2.37 -10.03
N VAL A 25 -3.45 -1.99 -8.78
CA VAL A 25 -4.23 -0.80 -8.42
C VAL A 25 -3.32 0.27 -7.82
N GLY A 26 -3.60 1.53 -8.17
CA GLY A 26 -2.92 2.70 -7.64
C GLY A 26 -3.66 3.30 -6.45
N GLY A 27 -3.06 4.34 -5.86
CA GLY A 27 -3.56 4.89 -4.62
C GLY A 27 -2.70 5.97 -4.01
N GLU A 28 -3.19 6.59 -2.95
CA GLU A 28 -2.45 7.57 -2.16
C GLU A 28 -1.82 6.88 -0.94
N ILE A 29 -0.53 7.12 -0.70
CA ILE A 29 0.16 6.62 0.49
C ILE A 29 -0.29 7.45 1.68
N ILE A 30 -0.84 6.80 2.71
CA ILE A 30 -1.35 7.48 3.90
C ILE A 30 -0.42 7.37 5.10
N CYS A 31 0.32 6.26 5.23
CA CYS A 31 1.38 6.15 6.22
C CYS A 31 2.41 5.10 5.83
N GLN A 32 3.57 5.20 6.48
CA GLN A 32 4.63 4.21 6.40
C GLN A 32 5.05 3.86 7.83
N VAL A 33 5.10 2.57 8.11
CA VAL A 33 5.57 2.01 9.38
C VAL A 33 6.92 1.37 9.12
N TRP A 34 7.90 1.62 10.00
CA TRP A 34 9.26 1.09 9.93
C TRP A 34 9.58 0.20 11.13
#